data_AF-D7CY09-F1
#
_entry.id   AF-D7CY09-F1
#
_cell.length_a   1.000
_cell.length_b   1.000
_cell.length_c   1.000
_cell.angle_alpha   90.00
_cell.angle_beta   90.00
_cell.angle_gamma   90.00
#
_symmetry.space_group_name_H-M   'P 1'
#
loop_
_entity.id
_entity.type
_entity.pdbx_description
1 polymer ?
#
loop_
_entity_poly.entity_id
_entity_poly.type
_entity_poly.pdbx_seq_one_letter_code
_entity_poly.pdbx_strand_id
1 'polypeptide(L)'
;MQRTREELEAMSHSELVGRVLELQDLLREGLEVRNALHRVLNDILKVKADEVGAYADTPEELLSPEEHALKEAWARARHAVSNPLGAAAAMPDISGEEPL
;
A
#
# COMPACT_ATOMS: atom_id res chain seq x y z
N MET A 1 -16.22 12.33 0.95
CA MET A 1 -16.69 12.94 2.22
C MET A 1 -17.24 11.84 3.11
N GLN A 2 -16.75 11.75 4.34
CA GLN A 2 -17.23 10.79 5.33
C GLN A 2 -18.49 11.36 5.98
N ARG A 3 -19.58 10.58 6.01
CA ARG A 3 -20.84 11.01 6.64
C ARG A 3 -20.72 10.98 8.16
N THR A 4 -21.41 11.89 8.83
CA THR A 4 -21.48 11.93 10.29
C THR A 4 -22.39 10.82 10.81
N ARG A 5 -22.28 10.52 12.12
CA ARG A 5 -23.12 9.52 12.78
C ARG A 5 -24.61 9.87 12.68
N GLU A 6 -24.96 11.14 12.86
CA GLU A 6 -26.34 11.64 12.79
C GLU A 6 -26.93 11.45 11.40
N GLU A 7 -26.13 11.65 10.35
CA GLU A 7 -26.55 11.41 8.96
C GLU A 7 -26.81 9.93 8.67
N LEU A 8 -26.05 9.02 9.28
CA LEU A 8 -26.28 7.57 9.15
C LEU A 8 -27.53 7.11 9.90
N GLU A 9 -27.78 7.66 11.09
CA GLU A 9 -28.98 7.34 11.88
C GLU A 9 -30.28 7.85 11.22
N ALA A 10 -30.19 8.91 10.42
CA ALA A 10 -31.32 9.47 9.66
C ALA A 10 -31.66 8.68 8.37
N MET A 11 -30.78 7.77 7.91
CA MET A 11 -31.01 6.99 6.70
C MET A 11 -32.05 5.89 6.94
N SER A 12 -32.89 5.61 5.93
CA SER A 12 -33.77 4.46 5.95
C SER A 12 -32.98 3.15 5.91
N HIS A 13 -33.59 2.06 6.36
CA HIS A 13 -32.97 0.74 6.34
C HIS A 13 -32.48 0.33 4.92
N SER A 14 -33.28 0.61 3.89
CA SER A 14 -32.90 0.32 2.50
C SER A 14 -31.67 1.11 2.04
N GLU A 15 -31.56 2.38 2.45
CA GLU A 15 -30.41 3.21 2.09
C GLU A 15 -29.15 2.75 2.82
N LEU A 16 -29.27 2.34 4.09
CA LEU A 16 -28.17 1.76 4.85
C LEU A 16 -27.68 0.44 4.22
N VAL A 17 -28.59 -0.45 3.83
CA VAL A 17 -28.24 -1.70 3.16
C VAL A 17 -27.54 -1.42 1.83
N GLY A 18 -28.08 -0.53 1.00
CA GLY A 18 -27.44 -0.13 -0.27
C GLY A 18 -26.04 0.42 -0.05
N ARG A 19 -25.85 1.25 0.99
CA ARG A 19 -24.54 1.81 1.32
C ARG A 19 -23.53 0.77 1.79
N VAL A 20 -23.96 -0.21 2.58
CA VAL A 20 -23.08 -1.32 3.01
C VAL A 20 -22.61 -2.12 1.81
N LEU A 21 -23.50 -2.42 0.85
CA LEU A 21 -23.15 -3.17 -0.36
C LEU A 21 -22.15 -2.40 -1.22
N GLU A 22 -22.36 -1.09 -1.46
CA GLU A 22 -21.38 -0.25 -2.16
C GLU A 22 -20.00 -0.28 -1.48
N LEU A 23 -19.96 -0.12 -0.16
CA LEU A 23 -18.70 -0.15 0.59
C LEU A 23 -18.01 -1.53 0.50
N GLN A 24 -18.79 -2.61 0.51
CA GLN A 24 -18.25 -3.96 0.34
C GLN A 24 -17.67 -4.18 -1.06
N ASP A 25 -18.31 -3.63 -2.10
CA ASP A 25 -17.81 -3.70 -3.47
C ASP A 25 -16.53 -2.88 -3.63
N LEU A 26 -16.51 -1.64 -3.13
CA LEU A 26 -15.29 -0.82 -3.12
C LEU A 26 -14.14 -1.49 -2.36
N LEU A 27 -14.43 -2.12 -1.21
CA LEU A 27 -13.44 -2.90 -0.47
C LEU A 27 -12.93 -4.06 -1.32
N ARG A 28 -13.81 -4.79 -2.00
CA ARG A 28 -13.42 -5.92 -2.86
C ARG A 28 -12.52 -5.47 -4.00
N GLU A 29 -12.89 -4.42 -4.72
CA GLU A 29 -12.07 -3.84 -5.79
C GLU A 29 -10.70 -3.41 -5.26
N GLY A 30 -10.66 -2.75 -4.09
CA GLY A 30 -9.39 -2.39 -3.44
C GLY A 30 -8.50 -3.59 -3.10
N LEU A 31 -9.09 -4.70 -2.64
CA LEU A 31 -8.37 -5.96 -2.39
C LEU A 31 -7.81 -6.55 -3.69
N GLU A 32 -8.57 -6.51 -4.78
CA GLU A 32 -8.13 -7.01 -6.10
C GLU A 32 -6.96 -6.18 -6.65
N VAL A 33 -7.06 -4.85 -6.60
CA VAL A 33 -5.97 -3.95 -7.01
C VAL A 33 -4.71 -4.23 -6.19
N ARG A 34 -4.83 -4.39 -4.87
CA ARG A 34 -3.69 -4.72 -4.01
C ARG A 34 -3.05 -6.06 -4.39
N ASN A 35 -3.86 -7.08 -4.66
CA ASN A 35 -3.35 -8.40 -5.08
C ASN A 35 -2.64 -8.31 -6.44
N ALA A 36 -3.15 -7.51 -7.37
CA ALA A 36 -2.51 -7.26 -8.66
C ALA A 36 -1.15 -6.57 -8.50
N LEU A 37 -1.09 -5.51 -7.67
CA LEU A 37 0.17 -4.81 -7.36
C LEU A 37 1.19 -5.73 -6.69
N HIS A 38 0.77 -6.54 -5.71
CA HIS A 38 1.64 -7.52 -5.07
C HIS A 38 2.23 -8.51 -6.07
N ARG A 39 1.41 -9.02 -7.00
CA ARG A 39 1.86 -9.91 -8.07
C ARG A 39 2.90 -9.24 -8.97
N VAL A 40 2.59 -8.06 -9.50
CA VAL A 40 3.50 -7.31 -10.40
C VAL A 40 4.82 -7.01 -9.70
N LEU A 41 4.78 -6.55 -8.45
CA LEU A 41 5.99 -6.26 -7.67
C LEU A 41 6.84 -7.50 -7.43
N ASN A 42 6.21 -8.63 -7.11
CA ASN A 42 6.90 -9.91 -6.96
C ASN A 42 7.53 -10.39 -8.28
N ASP A 43 6.85 -10.21 -9.40
CA ASP A 43 7.39 -10.59 -10.71
C ASP A 43 8.58 -9.70 -11.10
N ILE A 44 8.52 -8.38 -10.82
CA ILE A 44 9.65 -7.47 -11.00
C ILE A 44 10.84 -7.93 -10.15
N LEU A 45 10.64 -8.24 -8.87
CA LEU A 45 11.70 -8.72 -7.98
C LEU A 45 12.34 -10.02 -8.46
N LYS A 46 11.56 -10.93 -9.05
CA LYS A 46 12.09 -12.17 -9.65
C LYS A 46 12.92 -11.88 -10.90
N VAL A 47 12.41 -11.04 -11.80
CA VAL A 47 13.12 -10.66 -13.03
C VAL A 47 14.43 -9.93 -12.71
N LYS A 48 14.44 -9.15 -11.63
CA LYS A 48 15.59 -8.37 -11.17
C LYS A 48 16.36 -9.01 -10.02
N ALA A 49 16.22 -10.32 -9.80
CA ALA A 49 16.76 -10.99 -8.61
C ALA A 49 18.28 -10.77 -8.44
N ASP A 50 19.05 -10.86 -9.52
CA ASP A 50 20.51 -10.68 -9.50
C ASP A 50 20.89 -9.23 -9.15
N GLU A 51 20.20 -8.24 -9.73
CA GLU A 51 20.42 -6.82 -9.46
C GLU A 51 20.03 -6.45 -8.02
N VAL A 52 18.88 -6.96 -7.56
CA VAL A 52 18.42 -6.80 -6.17
C VAL A 52 19.41 -7.43 -5.18
N GLY A 53 19.96 -8.60 -5.50
CA GLY A 53 21.00 -9.25 -4.71
C GLY A 53 22.28 -8.42 -4.66
N ALA A 54 22.77 -7.97 -5.81
CA ALA A 54 23.97 -7.13 -5.91
C ALA A 54 23.85 -5.84 -5.08
N TYR A 55 22.72 -5.13 -5.17
CA TYR A 55 22.51 -3.94 -4.35
C TYR A 55 22.34 -4.26 -2.86
N ALA A 56 21.77 -5.41 -2.50
CA ALA A 56 21.65 -5.80 -1.09
C ALA A 56 23.03 -6.00 -0.45
N ASP A 57 23.97 -6.63 -1.17
CA ASP A 57 25.29 -6.97 -0.67
C ASP A 57 26.32 -5.82 -0.77
N THR A 58 26.08 -4.83 -1.65
CA THR A 58 27.00 -3.70 -1.81
C THR A 58 26.98 -2.77 -0.57
N PRO A 59 28.14 -2.50 0.07
CA PRO A 59 28.25 -1.52 1.15
C PRO A 59 27.77 -0.12 0.74
N GLU A 60 27.12 0.57 1.67
CA GLU A 60 26.54 1.90 1.45
C GLU A 60 27.58 2.95 1.02
N GLU A 61 28.81 2.84 1.51
CA GLU A 61 29.90 3.77 1.20
C GLU A 61 30.37 3.68 -0.25
N LEU A 62 30.02 2.61 -0.95
CA LEU A 62 30.41 2.35 -2.34
C LEU A 62 29.33 2.76 -3.35
N LEU A 63 28.17 3.21 -2.88
CA LEU A 63 27.03 3.56 -3.72
C LEU A 63 26.95 5.06 -3.95
N SER A 64 26.66 5.45 -5.19
CA SER A 64 26.23 6.81 -5.49
C SER A 64 24.84 7.10 -4.88
N PRO A 65 24.42 8.38 -4.76
CA PRO A 65 23.11 8.73 -4.23
C PRO A 65 21.93 8.10 -4.97
N GLU A 66 22.04 7.91 -6.29
CA GLU A 66 21.01 7.26 -7.11
C GLU A 66 20.92 5.75 -6.81
N GLU A 67 22.06 5.10 -6.66
CA GLU A 67 22.13 3.68 -6.33
C GLU A 67 21.66 3.39 -4.90
N HIS A 68 21.87 4.34 -3.99
CA HIS A 68 21.28 4.33 -2.65
C HIS A 68 19.75 4.32 -2.71
N ALA A 69 19.16 5.23 -3.47
CA ALA A 69 17.71 5.29 -3.65
C ALA A 69 17.18 3.99 -4.28
N LEU A 70 17.93 3.42 -5.22
CA LEU A 70 17.57 2.15 -5.85
C LEU A 70 17.66 0.96 -4.87
N LYS A 71 18.72 0.86 -4.07
CA LYS A 71 18.88 -0.14 -3.00
C LYS A 71 17.73 -0.05 -2.00
N GLU A 72 17.38 1.17 -1.57
CA GLU A 72 16.27 1.40 -0.65
C GLU A 72 14.92 1.00 -1.28
N ALA A 73 14.68 1.36 -2.54
CA ALA A 73 13.48 0.97 -3.27
C ALA A 73 13.34 -0.56 -3.34
N TRP A 74 14.43 -1.29 -3.62
CA TRP A 74 14.44 -2.75 -3.61
C TRP A 74 14.21 -3.34 -2.23
N ALA A 75 14.77 -2.76 -1.17
CA ALA A 75 14.51 -3.18 0.20
C ALA A 75 13.02 -3.01 0.57
N ARG A 76 12.44 -1.85 0.26
CA ARG A 76 11.01 -1.56 0.48
C ARG A 76 10.10 -2.49 -0.32
N ALA A 77 10.44 -2.76 -1.58
CA ALA A 77 9.72 -3.69 -2.43
C ALA A 77 9.73 -5.13 -1.87
N ARG A 78 10.90 -5.63 -1.45
CA ARG A 78 11.03 -6.94 -0.81
C ARG A 78 10.21 -7.03 0.48
N HIS A 79 10.25 -5.98 1.31
CA HIS A 79 9.47 -5.91 2.52
C HIS A 79 7.96 -5.93 2.23
N ALA A 80 7.48 -5.13 1.27
CA ALA A 80 6.07 -5.10 0.88
C ALA A 80 5.58 -6.45 0.33
N VAL A 81 6.40 -7.19 -0.41
CA VAL A 81 6.06 -8.53 -0.90
C VAL A 81 6.07 -9.58 0.21
N SER A 82 7.00 -9.48 1.16
CA SER A 82 7.16 -10.42 2.28
C SER A 82 6.14 -10.18 3.40
N ASN A 83 5.62 -8.95 3.50
CA ASN A 83 4.62 -8.54 4.48
C ASN A 83 3.44 -7.79 3.80
N PRO A 84 2.62 -8.50 3.00
CA PRO A 84 1.55 -7.88 2.20
C PRO A 84 0.42 -7.28 3.06
N LEU A 85 0.28 -7.70 4.31
CA LEU A 85 -0.72 -7.18 5.25
C LEU A 85 -0.19 -6.02 6.11
N GLY A 86 1.10 -6.05 6.50
CA GLY A 86 1.71 -4.99 7.32
C GLY A 86 2.03 -3.71 6.55
N ALA A 87 2.26 -3.79 5.23
CA ALA A 87 2.42 -2.59 4.40
C ALA A 87 1.15 -1.71 4.38
N ALA A 88 -0.05 -2.30 4.54
CA ALA A 88 -1.31 -1.56 4.62
C ALA A 88 -1.48 -0.81 5.96
N ALA A 89 -0.86 -1.30 7.05
CA ALA A 89 -0.90 -0.66 8.37
C ALA A 89 0.15 0.46 8.54
N ALA A 90 1.17 0.50 7.68
CA ALA A 90 2.27 1.46 7.75
C ALA A 90 2.05 2.71 6.87
N MET A 91 0.95 2.80 6.12
CA MET A 91 0.60 4.06 5.46
C MET A 91 0.17 5.05 6.54
N PRO A 92 0.92 6.14 6.78
CA PRO A 92 0.48 7.17 7.70
C PRO A 92 -0.86 7.71 7.19
N ASP A 93 -1.81 7.84 8.10
CA ASP A 93 -3.03 8.57 7.88
C ASP A 93 -2.65 10.00 7.47
N ILE A 94 -2.73 10.30 6.18
CA ILE A 94 -2.59 11.66 5.63
C ILE A 94 -3.91 12.41 5.85
N SER A 95 -4.49 12.29 7.04
CA SER A 95 -5.48 13.22 7.53
C SER A 95 -4.71 14.42 8.05
N GLY A 96 -4.81 15.53 7.31
CA GLY A 96 -4.08 16.75 7.58
C GLY A 96 -4.34 17.28 8.98
N GLU A 97 -3.29 17.34 9.79
CA GLU A 97 -3.17 18.28 10.90
C GLU A 97 -2.04 19.25 10.54
N GLU A 98 -2.41 20.45 10.12
CA GLU A 98 -1.50 21.61 10.19
C GLU A 98 -1.33 21.99 11.68
N PRO A 99 -0.10 22.15 12.18
CA PRO A 99 0.11 22.63 13.54
C PRO A 99 -0.13 24.16 13.59
N LEU A 100 -0.84 24.57 14.65
CA LEU A 100 -1.06 25.96 15.06
C LEU A 100 0.25 26.75 15.26
#